data_AF-A0A2V9SC07-F1
#
_entry.id   AF-A0A2V9SC07-F1
#
_cell.length_a   1.000
_cell.length_b   1.000
_cell.length_c   1.000
_cell.angle_alpha   90.00
_cell.angle_beta   90.00
_cell.angle_gamma   90.00
#
_symmetry.space_group_name_H-M   'P 1'
#
loop_
_entity.id
_entity.type
_entity.pdbx_description
1 polymer ?
#
loop_
_entity_poly.entity_id
_entity_poly.type
_entity_poly.pdbx_seq_one_letter_code
_entity_poly.pdbx_strand_id
1 'polypeptide(L)' 'MAEITKMYKPLKKPVTLRLDADVVAWFKKKGRGYQTRINRALRTFIESGE' A
#
# COMPACT_ATOMS: atom_id res chain seq x y z
N MET A 1 -5.08 -16.06 -5.67
CA MET A 1 -4.31 -15.79 -6.91
C MET A 1 -2.86 -16.13 -6.66
N ALA A 2 -2.45 -17.24 -7.29
CA ALA A 2 -1.11 -17.79 -7.54
C ALA A 2 0.10 -17.31 -6.74
N GLU A 3 0.90 -18.30 -6.32
CA GLU A 3 2.34 -18.28 -6.12
C GLU A 3 3.09 -17.39 -7.12
N ILE A 4 3.08 -16.08 -6.90
CA ILE A 4 4.08 -15.18 -7.48
C ILE A 4 5.30 -15.32 -6.60
N THR A 5 6.15 -16.22 -7.05
CA THR A 5 7.55 -16.42 -6.73
C THR A 5 8.18 -15.24 -5.97
N LYS A 6 8.99 -15.60 -4.97
CA LYS A 6 9.81 -14.82 -4.04
C LYS A 6 10.71 -13.72 -4.68
N MET A 7 10.56 -13.42 -5.97
CA MET A 7 11.31 -12.47 -6.79
C MET A 7 10.44 -11.43 -7.55
N TYR A 8 9.11 -11.42 -7.44
CA TYR A 8 8.32 -10.34 -8.04
C TYR A 8 8.39 -9.07 -7.17
N LYS A 9 9.34 -8.17 -7.46
CA LYS A 9 9.22 -6.78 -6.97
C LYS A 9 8.02 -6.16 -7.70
N PRO A 10 6.90 -5.87 -7.03
CA PRO A 10 5.78 -5.19 -7.69
C PRO A 10 6.28 -3.85 -8.23
N LEU A 11 6.20 -3.67 -9.54
CA LEU A 11 6.49 -2.40 -10.18
C LEU A 11 5.49 -1.37 -9.66
N LYS A 12 5.98 -0.37 -8.93
CA LYS A 12 5.15 0.73 -8.43
C LYS A 12 4.72 1.56 -9.64
N LYS A 13 3.43 1.59 -9.93
CA LYS A 13 2.88 2.49 -10.93
C LYS A 13 2.51 3.81 -10.23
N PRO A 14 3.06 4.96 -10.67
CA PRO A 14 2.60 6.25 -10.16
C PRO A 14 1.16 6.44 -10.61
N VAL A 15 0.24 6.46 -9.65
CA VAL A 15 -1.18 6.69 -9.89
C VAL A 15 -1.65 7.85 -9.03
N THR A 16 -2.55 8.66 -9.57
CA THR A 16 -3.21 9.74 -8.82
C THR A 16 -4.40 9.14 -8.09
N LEU A 17 -4.20 8.78 -6.81
CA LEU A 17 -5.27 8.28 -5.93
C LEU A 17 -5.61 9.34 -4.89
N ARG A 18 -6.91 9.56 -4.66
CA ARG A 18 -7.41 10.36 -3.54
C ARG A 18 -7.64 9.45 -2.34
N LEU A 19 -7.16 9.87 -1.18
CA LEU A 19 -7.33 9.21 0.10
C LEU A 19 -7.92 10.23 1.07
N ASP A 20 -8.68 9.74 2.05
CA ASP A 20 -9.25 10.60 3.09
C ASP A 20 -8.15 11.28 3.92
N ALA A 21 -8.45 12.50 4.37
CA ALA A 21 -7.48 13.36 5.03
C ALA A 21 -7.00 12.77 6.37
N ASP A 22 -7.89 12.10 7.10
CA ASP A 22 -7.62 11.42 8.37
C ASP A 22 -6.73 10.19 8.18
N VAL A 23 -6.97 9.39 7.13
CA VAL A 23 -6.12 8.25 6.74
C VAL A 23 -4.71 8.74 6.44
N VAL A 24 -4.57 9.78 5.60
CA VAL A 24 -3.26 10.36 5.28
C VAL A 24 -2.57 10.92 6.53
N ALA A 25 -3.30 11.61 7.40
CA ALA A 25 -2.77 12.14 8.65
C ALA A 25 -2.26 11.02 9.57
N TRP A 26 -3.01 9.93 9.72
CA TRP A 26 -2.61 8.78 10.53
C TRP A 26 -1.33 8.14 10.01
N PHE A 27 -1.20 7.92 8.70
CA PHE A 27 0.01 7.35 8.11
C PHE A 27 1.22 8.29 8.21
N LYS A 28 1.00 9.62 8.10
CA LYS A 28 2.04 10.64 8.26
C LYS A 28 2.53 10.78 9.71
N LYS A 29 1.66 10.58 10.72
CA LYS A 29 2.04 10.64 12.14
C LYS A 29 3.17 9.70 12.50
N LYS A 30 3.29 8.56 11.80
CA LYS A 30 4.35 7.56 12.00
C LYS A 30 5.68 7.90 11.29
N GLY A 31 5.81 9.10 10.74
CA GLY A 31 7.03 9.60 10.09
C GLY A 31 7.19 9.21 8.63
N ARG A 32 8.45 9.25 8.15
CA ARG A 32 8.82 8.98 6.75
C ARG A 32 8.32 7.61 6.27
N GLY A 33 8.06 7.49 4.97
CA GLY A 33 7.63 6.23 4.34
C GLY A 33 6.12 5.95 4.42
N TYR A 34 5.30 6.95 4.73
CA TYR A 34 3.84 6.82 4.82
C TYR A 34 3.22 6.22 3.54
N GLN A 35 3.70 6.60 2.34
CA GLN A 35 3.25 6.03 1.06
C GLN A 35 3.54 4.51 0.95
N THR A 36 4.72 4.07 1.40
CA THR A 36 5.08 2.65 1.42
C THR A 36 4.18 1.86 2.38
N ARG A 37 3.80 2.47 3.51
CA ARG A 37 2.89 1.86 4.48
C ARG A 37 1.46 1.77 3.94
N ILE A 38 0.97 2.82 3.28
CA ILE A 38 -0.32 2.80 2.57
C ILE A 38 -0.33 1.66 1.56
N ASN A 39 0.69 1.56 0.71
CA ASN A 39 0.78 0.50 -0.28
C ASN A 39 0.83 -0.90 0.33
N ARG A 40 1.47 -1.06 1.52
CA ARG A 40 1.48 -2.33 2.25
C ARG A 40 0.08 -2.68 2.78
N ALA A 41 -0.64 -1.71 3.35
CA ALA A 41 -1.99 -1.92 3.86
C ALA A 41 -2.95 -2.35 2.74
N LEU A 42 -2.88 -1.67 1.58
CA LEU A 42 -3.65 -2.05 0.40
C LEU A 42 -3.32 -3.47 -0.09
N ARG A 43 -2.05 -3.85 -0.03
CA ARG A 43 -1.63 -5.21 -0.41
C ARG A 43 -2.18 -6.28 0.54
N THR A 44 -2.13 -6.03 1.85
CA THR A 44 -2.72 -6.93 2.85
C THR A 44 -4.22 -7.08 2.64
N PHE A 45 -4.94 -5.99 2.34
CA PHE A 45 -6.37 -6.04 2.02
C PHE A 45 -6.66 -6.95 0.82
N ILE A 46 -5.90 -6.80 -0.28
CA ILE A 46 -6.04 -7.65 -1.47
C ILE A 46 -5.69 -9.12 -1.17
N GLU A 47 -4.67 -9.38 -0.35
CA GLU A 47 -4.26 -10.74 0.03
C GLU A 47 -5.29 -11.42 0.95
N SER A 48 -5.99 -10.64 1.78
CA SER A 48 -7.07 -11.13 2.65
C SER A 48 -8.34 -11.54 1.90
N GLY A 49 -8.47 -11.19 0.61
CA GLY A 49 -9.53 -11.70 -0.26
C GLY A 49 -10.93 -11.15 0.04
N GLU A 50 -11.02 -9.96 0.65
CA GLU A 50 -12.25 -9.17 0.72
C GLU A 50 -12.59 -8.54 -0.64
#